data_AF-B4I119-F1
#
_entry.id   AF-B4I119-F1
#
_cell.length_a   1.000
_cell.length_b   1.000
_cell.length_c   1.000
_cell.angle_alpha   90.00
_cell.angle_beta   90.00
_cell.angle_gamma   90.00
#
_symmetry.space_group_name_H-M   'P 1'
#
loop_
_entity.id
_entity.type
_entity.pdbx_description
1 polymer ?
#
loop_
_entity_poly.entity_id
_entity_poly.type
_entity_poly.pdbx_seq_one_letter_code
_entity_poly.pdbx_strand_id
1 'polypeptide(L)'
;MSEVRIRPRQVLILIIVFLVVLMMVHRNGKRTCQGPEYLQAMFVQGDTLPTIYAVTPTYPRAAQKAELTRLSHLFMLLPHLHWIIVEDTNATTPLVRNLLDRAGLEKRSTLLNIKTPSEFKMKGWGPCLD
;
A
#
# COMPACT_ATOMS: atom_id res chain seq x y z
N MET A 1 37.39 -40.40 8.79
CA MET A 1 36.29 -39.42 8.83
C MET A 1 36.04 -39.12 10.30
N SER A 2 36.73 -38.12 10.85
CA SER A 2 36.75 -37.86 12.30
C SER A 2 35.43 -37.25 12.75
N GLU A 3 34.70 -37.94 13.62
CA GLU A 3 33.51 -37.42 14.28
C GLU A 3 33.88 -36.21 15.15
N VAL A 4 33.38 -35.03 14.78
CA VAL A 4 33.53 -33.83 15.58
C VAL A 4 32.55 -33.91 16.75
N ARG A 5 33.04 -34.32 17.93
CA ARG A 5 32.26 -34.36 19.17
C ARG A 5 32.16 -32.95 19.77
N ILE A 6 31.15 -32.20 19.36
CA ILE A 6 30.91 -30.83 19.83
C ILE A 6 30.40 -30.87 21.27
N ARG A 7 31.17 -30.28 22.20
CA ARG A 7 30.80 -30.24 23.63
C ARG A 7 29.65 -29.24 23.84
N PRO A 8 28.70 -29.50 24.77
CA PRO A 8 27.53 -28.64 25.00
C PRO A 8 27.91 -27.19 25.37
N ARG A 9 29.06 -26.99 26.04
CA ARG A 9 29.61 -25.65 26.32
C ARG A 9 30.03 -24.89 25.05
N GLN A 10 30.53 -25.59 24.03
CA GLN A 10 30.90 -24.96 22.76
C GLN A 10 29.67 -24.59 21.92
N VAL A 11 28.60 -25.39 21.97
CA VAL A 11 27.33 -25.05 21.33
C VAL A 11 26.74 -23.77 21.94
N LEU A 12 26.77 -23.63 23.26
CA LEU A 12 26.27 -22.43 23.94
C LEU A 12 27.04 -21.17 23.52
N ILE A 13 28.37 -21.26 23.42
CA ILE A 13 29.22 -20.15 22.97
C ILE A 13 28.89 -19.77 21.53
N LEU A 14 28.73 -20.75 20.63
CA LEU A 14 28.37 -20.48 19.23
C LEU A 14 27.00 -19.81 19.10
N ILE A 15 26.00 -20.22 19.90
CA ILE A 15 24.67 -19.59 19.92
C ILE A 15 24.77 -18.13 20.38
N ILE A 16 25.51 -17.84 21.46
CA ILE A 16 25.68 -16.47 21.96
C ILE A 16 26.38 -15.59 20.91
N VAL A 17 27.46 -16.09 20.30
CA VAL A 17 28.17 -15.36 19.23
C VAL A 17 27.24 -15.09 18.05
N PHE A 18 26.45 -16.07 17.63
CA PHE A 18 25.47 -15.91 16.55
C PHE A 18 24.41 -14.85 16.88
N LEU A 19 23.86 -14.86 18.10
CA LEU A 19 22.89 -13.86 18.54
C LEU A 19 23.50 -12.45 18.63
N VAL A 20 24.76 -12.32 19.07
CA VAL A 20 25.48 -11.04 19.10
C VAL A 20 25.73 -10.52 17.68
N VAL A 21 26.13 -11.38 16.76
CA VAL A 21 26.31 -11.04 15.34
C VAL A 21 24.97 -10.63 14.71
N LEU A 22 23.90 -11.38 14.95
CA LEU A 22 22.55 -11.01 14.51
C LEU A 22 22.11 -9.67 15.11
N MET A 23 22.38 -9.41 16.38
CA MET A 23 22.12 -8.10 16.99
C MET A 23 22.96 -6.99 16.35
N MET A 24 24.23 -7.23 16.06
CA MET A 24 25.09 -6.25 15.38
C MET A 24 24.59 -5.97 13.96
N VAL A 25 24.19 -7.00 13.20
CA VAL A 25 23.62 -6.85 11.86
C VAL A 25 22.26 -6.16 11.91
N HIS A 26 21.40 -6.50 12.87
CA HIS A 26 20.10 -5.85 13.04
C HIS A 26 20.23 -4.39 13.52
N ARG A 27 21.26 -4.07 14.32
CA ARG A 27 21.57 -2.69 14.74
C ARG A 27 22.26 -1.89 13.62
N ASN A 28 23.15 -2.51 12.84
CA ASN A 28 23.77 -1.88 11.66
C ASN A 28 22.83 -1.80 10.46
N GLY A 29 21.79 -2.62 10.38
CA GLY A 29 20.72 -2.52 9.39
C GLY A 29 19.88 -1.24 9.52
N LYS A 30 20.11 -0.45 10.57
CA LYS A 30 19.58 0.90 10.73
C LYS A 30 20.51 2.01 10.22
N ARG A 31 21.64 1.69 9.57
CA ARG A 31 22.41 2.68 8.79
C ARG A 31 21.69 2.95 7.48
N THR A 32 20.68 3.81 7.63
CA THR A 32 20.04 4.70 6.66
C THR A 32 20.72 4.77 5.30
N CYS A 33 20.05 4.25 4.27
CA CYS A 33 20.13 4.87 2.95
C CYS A 33 19.52 6.27 3.10
N GLN A 34 20.35 7.26 3.39
CA GLN A 34 19.92 8.65 3.38
C GLN A 34 19.69 8.99 1.91
N GLY A 35 18.43 8.91 1.46
CA GLY A 35 18.05 9.27 0.09
C GLY A 35 18.49 10.71 -0.22
N PRO A 36 18.53 11.12 -1.49
CA PRO A 36 19.00 12.45 -1.85
C PRO A 36 18.29 13.57 -1.07
N GLU A 37 19.02 14.64 -0.77
CA GLU A 37 18.64 15.72 0.15
C GLU A 37 17.28 16.37 -0.17
N TYR A 38 16.92 16.44 -1.45
CA TYR A 38 15.60 16.94 -1.87
C TYR A 38 14.44 16.07 -1.40
N LEU A 39 14.62 14.74 -1.31
CA LEU A 39 13.61 13.86 -0.73
C LEU A 39 13.50 14.11 0.77
N GLN A 40 14.62 14.30 1.47
CA GLN A 40 14.62 14.58 2.90
C GLN A 40 13.92 15.91 3.22
N ALA A 41 14.17 16.97 2.45
CA ALA A 41 13.46 18.25 2.59
C ALA A 41 11.94 18.10 2.33
N MET A 42 11.55 17.30 1.33
CA MET A 42 10.14 17.00 1.04
C MET A 42 9.44 16.26 2.19
N PHE A 43 10.16 15.34 2.87
CA PHE A 43 9.66 14.61 4.03
C PHE A 43 9.71 15.41 5.34
N VAL A 44 10.67 16.34 5.51
CA VAL A 44 10.75 17.26 6.66
C VAL A 44 9.58 18.24 6.66
N GLN A 45 9.11 18.63 5.46
CA GLN A 45 7.94 19.49 5.32
C GLN A 45 6.62 18.70 5.42
N GLY A 46 6.70 17.37 5.59
CA GLY A 46 5.66 16.40 5.93
C GLY A 46 4.42 16.98 6.62
N ASP A 47 4.63 17.40 7.87
CA ASP A 47 3.54 17.84 8.75
C ASP A 47 2.95 19.21 8.40
N THR A 48 3.54 19.95 7.45
CA THR A 48 3.10 21.28 7.02
C THR A 48 2.52 21.31 5.60
N LEU A 49 2.64 20.22 4.85
CA LEU A 49 2.08 20.16 3.50
C LEU A 49 0.55 19.95 3.56
N PRO A 50 -0.20 20.63 2.67
CA PRO A 50 -1.63 20.41 2.58
C PRO A 50 -1.95 18.98 2.11
N THR A 51 -3.03 18.41 2.65
CA THR A 51 -3.53 17.11 2.21
C THR A 51 -4.33 17.26 0.92
N ILE A 52 -4.01 16.46 -0.10
CA ILE A 52 -4.75 16.38 -1.36
C ILE A 52 -5.88 15.37 -1.19
N TYR A 53 -7.13 15.81 -1.38
CA TYR A 53 -8.29 14.92 -1.38
C TYR A 53 -8.63 14.51 -2.81
N ALA A 54 -8.26 13.29 -3.21
CA ALA A 54 -8.57 12.75 -4.52
C ALA A 54 -9.93 12.06 -4.48
N VAL A 55 -10.95 12.64 -5.13
CA VAL A 55 -12.29 12.05 -5.22
C VAL A 55 -12.39 11.25 -6.52
N THR A 56 -12.66 9.95 -6.42
CA THR A 56 -12.75 9.03 -7.56
C THR A 56 -14.09 8.29 -7.56
N PRO A 57 -15.07 8.72 -8.39
CA PRO A 57 -16.25 7.90 -8.63
C PRO A 57 -15.85 6.65 -9.43
N THR A 58 -16.45 5.51 -9.10
CA THR A 58 -16.21 4.24 -9.78
C THR A 58 -17.48 3.40 -9.82
N TYR A 59 -17.57 2.46 -10.75
CA TYR A 59 -18.72 1.58 -10.89
C TYR A 59 -18.28 0.17 -11.34
N PRO A 60 -19.08 -0.87 -11.05
CA PRO A 60 -18.75 -2.24 -11.43
C PRO A 60 -18.67 -2.40 -12.95
N ARG A 61 -17.47 -2.74 -13.44
CA ARG A 61 -17.21 -3.14 -14.83
C ARG A 61 -15.96 -4.02 -14.90
N ALA A 62 -15.79 -4.76 -16.00
CA ALA A 62 -14.64 -5.66 -16.16
C ALA A 62 -13.28 -4.98 -15.92
N ALA A 63 -13.10 -3.74 -16.42
CA ALA A 63 -11.87 -2.98 -16.27
C ALA A 63 -11.69 -2.29 -14.91
N GLN A 64 -12.71 -2.28 -14.03
CA GLN A 64 -12.70 -1.49 -12.80
C GLN A 64 -11.47 -1.77 -11.92
N LYS A 65 -11.18 -3.06 -11.69
CA LYS A 65 -10.05 -3.49 -10.87
C LYS A 65 -8.70 -3.08 -11.47
N ALA A 66 -8.56 -3.14 -12.80
CA ALA A 66 -7.32 -2.77 -13.47
C ALA A 66 -7.04 -1.27 -13.34
N GLU A 67 -8.06 -0.43 -13.56
CA GLU A 67 -7.95 1.02 -13.40
C GLU A 67 -7.61 1.43 -11.97
N LEU A 68 -8.32 0.86 -10.98
CA LEU A 68 -8.08 1.17 -9.56
C LEU A 68 -6.69 0.68 -9.10
N THR A 69 -6.20 -0.45 -9.63
CA THR A 69 -4.85 -0.95 -9.32
C THR A 69 -3.78 0.01 -9.84
N ARG A 70 -3.95 0.53 -11.06
CA ARG A 70 -3.00 1.49 -11.63
C ARG A 70 -2.97 2.79 -10.83
N LEU A 71 -4.14 3.28 -10.41
CA LEU A 71 -4.23 4.46 -9.55
C LEU A 71 -3.64 4.23 -8.16
N SER A 72 -3.86 3.06 -7.55
CA SER A 72 -3.34 2.77 -6.22
C SER A 72 -1.82 2.80 -6.18
N HIS A 73 -1.13 2.29 -7.21
CA HIS A 73 0.32 2.36 -7.30
C HIS A 73 0.85 3.81 -7.32
N LEU A 74 0.16 4.71 -8.03
CA LEU A 74 0.52 6.14 -8.02
C LEU A 74 0.27 6.76 -6.65
N PHE A 75 -0.85 6.44 -6.02
CA PHE A 75 -1.20 7.02 -4.73
C PHE A 75 -0.30 6.53 -3.60
N MET A 76 0.26 5.32 -3.68
CA MET A 76 1.29 4.88 -2.72
C MET A 76 2.53 5.79 -2.70
N LEU A 77 2.82 6.50 -3.80
CA LEU A 77 3.97 7.41 -3.90
C LEU A 77 3.70 8.82 -3.34
N LEU A 78 2.45 9.15 -3.02
CA LEU A 78 2.03 10.49 -2.61
C LEU A 78 1.63 10.51 -1.12
N PRO A 79 2.56 10.77 -0.18
CA PRO A 79 2.31 10.62 1.25
C PRO A 79 1.20 11.52 1.81
N HIS A 80 0.91 12.67 1.20
CA HIS A 80 -0.17 13.59 1.62
C HIS A 80 -1.37 13.57 0.68
N LEU A 81 -1.82 12.38 0.31
CA LEU A 81 -3.03 12.18 -0.45
C LEU A 81 -3.99 11.31 0.34
N HIS A 82 -5.23 11.79 0.47
CA HIS A 82 -6.35 11.03 1.02
C HIS A 82 -7.30 10.65 -0.12
N TRP A 83 -7.51 9.35 -0.31
CA TRP A 83 -8.27 8.84 -1.46
C TRP A 83 -9.74 8.58 -1.10
N ILE A 84 -10.66 9.38 -1.63
CA ILE A 84 -12.10 9.19 -1.45
C ILE A 84 -12.65 8.45 -2.67
N ILE A 85 -13.06 7.20 -2.48
CA ILE A 85 -13.63 6.37 -3.54
C ILE A 85 -15.14 6.29 -3.33
N VAL A 86 -15.91 6.58 -4.37
CA VAL A 86 -17.38 6.53 -4.32
C VAL A 86 -17.87 5.50 -5.33
N GLU A 87 -18.41 4.38 -4.86
CA GLU A 87 -18.95 3.33 -5.72
C GLU A 87 -20.40 3.63 -6.14
N ASP A 88 -20.70 3.51 -7.44
CA ASP A 88 -22.06 3.52 -8.01
C ASP A 88 -22.77 2.18 -7.76
N THR A 89 -23.00 1.87 -6.48
CA THR A 89 -23.60 0.63 -6.00
C THR A 89 -24.48 0.90 -4.78
N ASN A 90 -25.34 -0.05 -4.43
CA ASN A 90 -26.16 0.04 -3.21
C ASN A 90 -25.34 -0.14 -1.91
N ALA A 91 -24.14 -0.69 -2.02
CA ALA A 91 -23.25 -1.00 -0.91
C ALA A 91 -21.81 -1.06 -1.42
N THR A 92 -20.84 -0.78 -0.55
CA THR A 92 -19.41 -0.93 -0.87
C THR A 92 -19.10 -2.38 -1.23
N THR A 93 -18.27 -2.62 -2.24
CA THR A 93 -17.93 -3.95 -2.74
C THR A 93 -16.67 -4.50 -2.06
N PRO A 94 -16.58 -5.84 -1.88
CA PRO A 94 -15.35 -6.47 -1.38
C PRO A 94 -14.18 -6.31 -2.35
N LEU A 95 -14.45 -6.10 -3.66
CA LEU A 95 -13.41 -5.88 -4.66
C LEU A 95 -12.58 -4.65 -4.34
N VAL A 96 -13.25 -3.50 -4.10
CA VAL A 96 -12.58 -2.23 -3.83
C VAL A 96 -11.96 -2.23 -2.44
N ARG A 97 -12.65 -2.77 -1.43
CA ARG A 97 -12.12 -2.94 -0.08
C ARG A 97 -10.81 -3.73 -0.06
N ASN A 98 -10.81 -4.92 -0.65
CA ASN A 98 -9.62 -5.77 -0.74
C ASN A 98 -8.49 -5.14 -1.59
N LEU A 99 -8.82 -4.24 -2.53
CA LEU A 99 -7.81 -3.50 -3.29
C LEU A 99 -7.10 -2.49 -2.39
N LEU A 100 -7.84 -1.72 -1.60
CA LEU A 100 -7.29 -0.75 -0.65
C LEU A 100 -6.43 -1.42 0.43
N ASP A 101 -6.92 -2.53 0.97
CA ASP A 101 -6.19 -3.30 1.98
C ASP A 101 -4.86 -3.82 1.43
N ARG A 102 -4.87 -4.41 0.22
CA ARG A 102 -3.65 -4.92 -0.43
C ARG A 102 -2.67 -3.82 -0.84
N ALA A 103 -3.17 -2.65 -1.22
CA ALA A 103 -2.33 -1.50 -1.55
C ALA A 103 -1.77 -0.78 -0.30
N GLY A 104 -2.20 -1.16 0.91
CA GLY A 104 -1.81 -0.46 2.14
C GLY A 104 -2.37 0.95 2.25
N LEU A 105 -3.49 1.24 1.57
CA LEU A 105 -4.10 2.57 1.50
C LEU A 105 -5.29 2.75 2.45
N GLU A 106 -5.70 1.71 3.19
CA GLU A 106 -6.87 1.70 4.08
C GLU A 106 -6.92 2.93 5.00
N LYS A 107 -5.85 3.22 5.75
CA LYS A 107 -5.76 4.36 6.68
C LYS A 107 -5.87 5.76 6.05
N ARG A 108 -5.60 5.86 4.76
CA ARG A 108 -5.54 7.11 3.98
C ARG A 108 -6.53 7.08 2.81
N SER A 109 -7.64 6.39 3.04
CA SER A 109 -8.74 6.30 2.09
C SER A 109 -10.09 6.35 2.81
N THR A 110 -11.13 6.71 2.08
CA THR A 110 -12.52 6.62 2.51
C THR A 110 -13.32 5.98 1.41
N LEU A 111 -13.98 4.87 1.73
CA LEU A 111 -14.81 4.13 0.79
C LEU A 111 -16.29 4.43 1.06
N LEU A 112 -16.93 5.10 0.10
CA LEU A 112 -18.34 5.46 0.10
C LEU A 112 -19.07 4.72 -1.02
N ASN A 113 -20.40 4.71 -0.97
CA ASN A 113 -21.23 4.22 -2.06
C ASN A 113 -22.51 5.05 -2.16
N ILE A 114 -23.00 5.21 -3.38
CA ILE A 114 -24.35 5.68 -3.66
C ILE A 114 -24.75 5.22 -5.05
N LYS A 115 -25.88 4.51 -5.16
CA LYS A 115 -26.39 4.08 -6.46
C LYS A 115 -27.03 5.25 -7.19
N THR A 116 -26.54 5.52 -8.39
CA THR A 116 -27.15 6.45 -9.34
C THR A 116 -28.53 5.93 -9.71
N PRO A 117 -29.60 6.72 -9.48
CA PRO A 117 -30.96 6.35 -9.89
C PRO A 117 -31.00 6.04 -11.40
N SER A 118 -31.80 5.05 -11.79
CA SER A 118 -31.87 4.59 -13.19
C SER A 118 -32.28 5.69 -14.17
N GLU A 119 -33.02 6.68 -13.70
CA GLU A 119 -33.47 7.85 -14.47
C GLU A 119 -32.31 8.73 -14.94
N PHE A 120 -31.23 8.80 -14.15
CA PHE A 120 -30.03 9.57 -14.48
C PHE A 120 -28.98 8.74 -15.22
N LYS A 121 -29.18 7.43 -15.37
CA LYS A 121 -28.28 6.61 -16.18
C LYS A 121 -28.59 6.90 -17.65
N MET A 122 -27.58 7.37 -18.37
CA MET A 122 -27.68 7.58 -19.82
C MET A 122 -28.17 6.30 -20.48
N LYS A 123 -29.29 6.38 -21.21
CA LYS A 123 -29.79 5.28 -22.04
C LYS A 123 -28.80 5.09 -23.20
N GLY A 124 -28.00 4.03 -23.11
CA GLY A 124 -27.26 3.40 -24.21
C GLY A 124 -26.52 4.33 -25.17
N TRP A 125 -25.25 4.59 -24.90
CA TRP A 125 -24.27 4.59 -25.98
C TRP A 125 -23.41 3.34 -25.79
N GLY A 126 -23.87 2.24 -26.39
CA GLY A 126 -23.08 1.01 -26.44
C GLY A 126 -21.86 1.24 -27.34
N PRO A 127 -20.69 0.67 -27.03
CA PRO A 127 -19.56 0.71 -27.94
C PRO A 127 -19.90 -0.04 -29.23
N CYS A 128 -19.53 0.52 -30.38
CA CYS A 128 -19.42 -0.22 -31.63
C CYS A 128 -18.56 -1.47 -31.38
N LEU A 129 -19.20 -2.64 -31.38
CA LEU A 129 -18.53 -3.90 -31.61
C LEU A 129 -18.65 -4.14 -33.12
N ASP A 130 -17.58 -3.82 -33.85
CA ASP A 130 -17.25 -4.46 -35.13
C ASP A 130 -16.31 -5.64 -34.84
#